data_AF-A0A919PWM2-F1
#
_entry.id   AF-A0A919PWM2-F1
#
_cell.length_a   1.000
_cell.length_b   1.000
_cell.length_c   1.000
_cell.angle_alpha   90.00
_cell.angle_beta   90.00
_cell.angle_gamma   90.00
#
_symmetry.space_group_name_H-M   'P 1'
#
loop_
_entity.id
_entity.type
_entity.pdbx_description
1 polymer ?
#
loop_
_entity_poly.entity_id
_entity_poly.type
_entity_poly.pdbx_seq_one_letter_code
_entity_poly.pdbx_strand_id
1 'polypeptide(L)'
;MPPWRCRGRPARPGPRVKVVDAANADIGYPTDPQYLEGPWMTKRDGRWYLFHAAYYGPAANQGYWTNVAYADSPLGPFTKDPHAKLFFGGHVNAFDGPDGRTWLSYRGENPQYPSTIGGPNVDPVDIDAGRVLPRGNTLGPITFPYQVTERFSTHTDSAWVRNGGTWSAASGRHWTQLATAPVTVVPGTAYHLKVVASGSLIRVYVTDMTTRS
;
A
#
# COMPACT_ATOMS: atom_id res chain seq x y z
N MET A 1 -38.05 -19.32 -14.38
CA MET A 1 -37.15 -18.59 -13.46
C MET A 1 -37.78 -17.25 -13.14
N PRO A 2 -37.88 -16.81 -11.88
CA PRO A 2 -38.36 -15.47 -11.57
C PRO A 2 -37.26 -14.43 -11.91
N PRO A 3 -37.62 -13.23 -12.43
CA PRO A 3 -36.64 -12.19 -12.71
C PRO A 3 -36.05 -11.61 -11.42
N TRP A 4 -34.74 -11.35 -11.44
CA TRP A 4 -34.04 -10.63 -10.38
C TRP A 4 -34.63 -9.22 -10.24
N ARG A 5 -35.42 -9.00 -9.17
CA ARG A 5 -35.78 -7.64 -8.74
C ARG A 5 -34.63 -7.08 -7.91
N CYS A 6 -34.06 -5.95 -8.33
CA CYS A 6 -33.20 -5.15 -7.45
C CYS A 6 -34.00 -4.84 -6.19
N ARG A 7 -33.60 -5.41 -5.05
CA ARG A 7 -34.10 -4.98 -3.74
C ARG A 7 -33.74 -3.51 -3.60
N GLY A 8 -34.70 -2.69 -3.16
CA GLY A 8 -34.57 -1.24 -3.09
C GLY A 8 -33.25 -0.80 -2.44
N ARG A 9 -32.73 0.34 -2.90
CA ARG A 9 -31.46 0.92 -2.44
C ARG A 9 -31.47 0.94 -0.89
N PRO A 10 -30.50 0.30 -0.21
CA PRO A 10 -30.41 0.37 1.24
C PRO A 10 -30.43 1.82 1.69
N ALA A 11 -31.23 2.14 2.71
CA ALA A 11 -31.21 3.46 3.33
C ALA A 11 -29.77 3.77 3.77
N ARG A 12 -29.32 5.00 3.52
CA ARG A 12 -27.97 5.42 3.91
C ARG A 12 -27.91 5.45 5.44
N PRO A 13 -26.81 4.99 6.08
CA PRO A 13 -26.70 4.93 7.55
C PRO A 13 -26.73 6.28 8.29
N GLY A 14 -26.84 7.42 7.60
CA GLY A 14 -26.82 8.74 8.21
C GLY A 14 -26.67 9.89 7.19
N PRO A 15 -26.56 11.14 7.67
CA PRO A 15 -26.29 12.29 6.83
C PRO A 15 -24.91 12.18 6.17
N ARG A 16 -24.75 12.78 4.98
CA ARG A 16 -23.44 12.91 4.35
C ARG A 16 -22.63 13.98 5.09
N VAL A 17 -21.39 13.66 5.44
CA VAL A 17 -20.46 14.61 6.05
C VAL A 17 -19.39 14.96 5.03
N LYS A 18 -19.08 16.25 4.88
CA LYS A 18 -17.93 16.70 4.09
C LYS A 18 -16.67 16.47 4.92
N VAL A 19 -15.74 15.68 4.39
CA VAL A 19 -14.52 15.28 5.10
C VAL A 19 -13.35 16.20 4.78
N VAL A 20 -13.17 16.53 3.50
CA VAL A 20 -12.16 17.48 2.99
C VAL A 20 -12.79 18.28 1.84
N ASP A 21 -12.37 19.54 1.68
CA ASP A 21 -12.75 20.42 0.57
C ASP A 21 -11.57 20.61 -0.40
N ALA A 22 -11.88 20.83 -1.68
CA ALA A 22 -10.88 21.19 -2.68
C ALA A 22 -10.19 22.51 -2.32
N ALA A 23 -10.95 23.49 -1.82
CA ALA A 23 -10.42 24.80 -1.43
C ALA A 23 -9.29 24.66 -0.40
N ASN A 24 -8.13 25.25 -0.66
CA ASN A 24 -6.93 25.24 0.19
C ASN A 24 -6.90 26.36 1.24
N ALA A 25 -8.05 27.00 1.48
CA ALA A 25 -8.19 28.05 2.50
C ALA A 25 -7.81 27.56 3.92
N ASP A 26 -7.99 26.27 4.21
CA ASP A 26 -7.62 25.64 5.48
C ASP A 26 -6.10 25.57 5.72
N ILE A 27 -5.32 25.61 4.64
CA ILE A 27 -3.86 25.49 4.67
C ILE A 27 -3.12 26.73 4.17
N GLY A 28 -3.84 27.76 3.72
CA GLY A 28 -3.26 29.00 3.20
C GLY A 28 -2.47 28.82 1.90
N TYR A 29 -2.63 27.70 1.18
CA TYR A 29 -1.97 27.49 -0.10
C TYR A 29 -2.69 28.30 -1.19
N PRO A 30 -1.98 29.10 -2.01
CA PRO A 30 -2.59 30.19 -2.81
C PRO A 30 -3.40 29.73 -4.01
N THR A 31 -3.37 28.44 -4.37
CA THR A 31 -4.07 27.89 -5.53
C THR A 31 -4.94 26.74 -5.11
N ASP A 32 -6.21 26.79 -5.48
CA ASP A 32 -7.13 25.68 -5.27
C ASP A 32 -7.01 24.65 -6.40
N PRO A 33 -6.99 23.34 -6.10
CA PRO A 33 -7.25 22.33 -7.11
C PRO A 33 -8.68 22.44 -7.62
N GLN A 34 -8.89 22.12 -8.89
CA GLN A 34 -10.20 22.08 -9.52
C GLN A 34 -11.08 20.97 -8.94
N TYR A 35 -10.48 19.85 -8.55
CA TYR A 35 -11.16 18.75 -7.87
C TYR A 35 -10.19 17.92 -7.03
N LEU A 36 -10.76 17.23 -6.05
CA LEU A 36 -10.11 16.15 -5.32
C LEU A 36 -10.79 14.83 -5.68
N GLU A 37 -10.03 13.76 -5.83
CA GLU A 37 -10.57 12.42 -6.08
C GLU A 37 -9.64 11.31 -5.57
N GLY A 38 -10.01 10.05 -5.81
CA GLY A 38 -9.22 8.88 -5.42
C GLY A 38 -8.85 8.87 -3.92
N PRO A 39 -9.83 9.00 -3.01
CA PRO A 39 -9.53 9.03 -1.58
C PRO A 39 -8.99 7.67 -1.12
N TRP A 40 -7.89 7.70 -0.38
CA TRP A 40 -7.33 6.52 0.28
C TRP A 40 -7.04 6.83 1.74
N MET A 41 -7.72 6.13 2.64
CA MET A 41 -7.55 6.30 4.07
C MET A 41 -6.60 5.23 4.62
N THR A 42 -5.58 5.65 5.36
CA THR A 42 -4.72 4.74 6.13
C THR A 42 -4.51 5.27 7.55
N LYS A 43 -4.23 4.37 8.50
CA LYS A 43 -3.92 4.72 9.89
C LYS A 43 -2.48 4.33 10.20
N ARG A 44 -1.70 5.27 10.71
CA ARG A 44 -0.28 5.09 11.12
C ARG A 44 -0.06 5.81 12.44
N ASP A 45 0.56 5.13 13.40
CA ASP A 45 0.93 5.70 14.71
C ASP A 45 -0.22 6.46 15.40
N GLY A 46 -1.42 5.86 15.37
CA GLY A 46 -2.62 6.45 15.98
C GLY A 46 -3.33 7.51 15.13
N ARG A 47 -2.67 8.06 14.11
CA ARG A 47 -3.18 9.15 13.25
C ARG A 47 -3.75 8.64 11.93
N TRP A 48 -4.79 9.31 11.44
CA TRP A 48 -5.43 9.02 10.16
C TRP A 48 -4.86 9.92 9.06
N TYR A 49 -4.58 9.29 7.92
CA TYR A 49 -4.03 9.91 6.71
C TYR A 49 -5.03 9.64 5.59
N LEU A 50 -5.72 10.69 5.14
CA LEU A 50 -6.58 10.66 3.97
C LEU A 50 -5.78 11.19 2.78
N PHE A 51 -5.16 10.28 2.05
CA PHE A 51 -4.57 10.61 0.76
C PHE A 51 -5.66 10.90 -0.25
N HIS A 52 -5.39 11.83 -1.15
CA HIS A 52 -6.29 12.13 -2.26
C HIS A 52 -5.48 12.73 -3.41
N ALA A 53 -5.97 12.51 -4.63
CA ALA A 53 -5.49 13.25 -5.77
C ALA A 53 -6.05 14.67 -5.77
N ALA A 54 -5.30 15.61 -6.31
CA ALA A 54 -5.65 17.00 -6.48
C ALA A 54 -5.20 17.45 -7.88
N TYR A 55 -6.15 17.86 -8.71
CA TYR A 55 -5.86 18.35 -10.06
C TYR A 55 -5.85 19.88 -10.08
N TYR A 56 -4.73 20.48 -10.45
CA TYR A 56 -4.59 21.95 -10.49
C TYR A 56 -4.76 22.56 -11.88
N GLY A 57 -5.14 21.75 -12.88
CA GLY A 57 -5.32 22.21 -14.27
C GLY A 57 -4.15 21.82 -15.19
N PRO A 58 -4.28 22.14 -16.49
CA PRO A 58 -3.34 21.69 -17.53
C PRO A 58 -2.09 22.58 -17.67
N ALA A 59 -2.04 23.72 -16.97
CA ALA A 59 -0.90 24.62 -17.07
C ALA A 59 0.38 23.96 -16.57
N ALA A 60 1.52 24.42 -17.09
CA ALA A 60 2.84 23.94 -16.66
C ALA A 60 2.95 24.00 -15.12
N ASN A 61 3.47 22.91 -14.52
CA ASN A 61 3.63 22.74 -13.08
C ASN A 61 2.32 22.69 -12.26
N GLN A 62 1.15 22.62 -12.90
CA GLN A 62 -0.14 22.45 -12.20
C GLN A 62 -0.52 20.99 -12.05
N GLY A 63 -0.87 20.28 -13.12
CA GLY A 63 -0.95 18.82 -13.18
C GLY A 63 -1.76 18.11 -12.09
N TYR A 64 -1.51 16.81 -11.95
CA TYR A 64 -2.22 15.92 -11.03
C TYR A 64 -1.27 15.46 -9.92
N TRP A 65 -1.63 15.77 -8.67
CA TRP A 65 -0.75 15.57 -7.51
C TRP A 65 -1.45 14.81 -6.40
N THR A 66 -0.68 14.06 -5.62
CA THR A 66 -1.14 13.45 -4.39
C THR A 66 -0.93 14.42 -3.25
N ASN A 67 -1.99 14.64 -2.50
CA ASN A 67 -2.00 15.38 -1.25
C ASN A 67 -2.48 14.45 -0.13
N VAL A 68 -2.38 14.91 1.11
CA VAL A 68 -2.89 14.20 2.28
C VAL A 68 -3.56 15.18 3.23
N ALA A 69 -4.62 14.72 3.90
CA ALA A 69 -5.21 15.39 5.04
C ALA A 69 -5.13 14.48 6.27
N TYR A 70 -4.91 15.07 7.43
CA TYR A 70 -4.67 14.34 8.67
C TYR A 70 -5.79 14.54 9.68
N ALA A 71 -6.09 13.51 10.48
CA ALA A 71 -7.03 13.59 11.59
C ALA A 71 -6.66 12.62 12.73
N ASP A 72 -7.15 12.88 13.94
CA ASP A 72 -7.03 11.97 15.09
C ASP A 72 -8.20 10.96 15.14
N SER A 73 -9.25 11.18 14.35
CA SER A 73 -10.44 10.35 14.24
C SER A 73 -10.74 10.02 12.78
N PRO A 74 -11.28 8.83 12.46
CA PRO A 74 -11.64 8.49 11.08
C PRO A 74 -12.75 9.38 10.51
N LEU A 75 -13.48 10.09 11.38
CA LEU A 75 -14.54 11.03 11.00
C LEU A 75 -14.08 12.49 10.98
N GLY A 76 -12.78 12.74 11.21
CA GLY A 76 -12.21 14.07 11.25
C GLY A 76 -12.33 14.76 12.61
N PRO A 77 -12.13 16.10 12.67
CA PRO A 77 -11.87 16.97 11.51
C PRO A 77 -10.54 16.65 10.82
N PHE A 78 -10.50 16.81 9.50
CA PHE A 78 -9.28 16.64 8.71
C PHE A 78 -8.65 18.00 8.40
N THR A 79 -7.32 18.08 8.48
CA THR A 79 -6.54 19.24 8.07
C THR A 79 -5.55 18.82 6.99
N LYS A 80 -5.57 19.49 5.83
CA LYS A 80 -4.63 19.18 4.73
C LYS A 80 -3.18 19.49 5.10
N ASP A 81 -2.24 18.86 4.40
CA ASP A 81 -0.84 19.25 4.49
C ASP A 81 -0.60 20.61 3.81
N PRO A 82 0.07 21.57 4.46
CA PRO A 82 0.30 22.92 3.95
C PRO A 82 1.28 23.00 2.79
N HIS A 83 2.09 21.97 2.55
CA HIS A 83 2.87 21.93 1.32
C HIS A 83 1.99 21.85 0.08
N ALA A 84 0.77 21.32 0.21
CA ALA A 84 0.01 20.79 -0.92
C ALA A 84 0.93 19.88 -1.77
N LYS A 85 0.62 19.68 -3.06
CA LYS A 85 1.44 19.04 -4.11
C LYS A 85 2.61 18.15 -3.61
N LEU A 86 2.32 17.15 -2.78
CA LEU A 86 3.38 16.43 -2.04
C LEU A 86 4.15 15.49 -2.94
N PHE A 87 3.46 14.94 -3.93
CA PHE A 87 3.97 13.92 -4.82
C PHE A 87 3.27 14.00 -6.17
N PHE A 88 4.03 13.98 -7.27
CA PHE A 88 3.46 14.11 -8.61
C PHE A 88 2.88 12.77 -9.08
N GLY A 89 1.66 12.79 -9.62
CA GLY A 89 0.82 11.59 -9.75
C GLY A 89 -0.25 11.51 -8.69
N GLY A 90 -1.26 10.67 -8.89
CA GLY A 90 -2.43 10.64 -8.02
C GLY A 90 -3.25 9.36 -8.13
N HIS A 91 -4.50 9.41 -7.68
CA HIS A 91 -5.41 8.27 -7.57
C HIS A 91 -4.73 7.09 -6.85
N VAL A 92 -4.33 7.34 -5.61
CA VAL A 92 -3.36 6.49 -4.94
C VAL A 92 -3.99 5.37 -4.12
N ASN A 93 -3.18 4.36 -3.84
CA ASN A 93 -3.35 3.40 -2.76
C ASN A 93 -2.08 3.39 -1.91
N ALA A 94 -2.22 3.60 -0.60
CA ALA A 94 -1.12 3.51 0.36
C ALA A 94 -1.08 2.15 1.08
N PHE A 95 0.08 1.50 1.10
CA PHE A 95 0.29 0.18 1.68
C PHE A 95 1.61 0.08 2.48
N ASP A 96 1.74 -1.00 3.25
CA ASP A 96 2.97 -1.35 3.97
C ASP A 96 4.04 -1.84 2.99
N GLY A 97 5.15 -1.13 2.94
CA GLY A 97 6.30 -1.44 2.11
C GLY A 97 7.14 -2.60 2.64
N PRO A 98 7.91 -3.24 1.76
CA PRO A 98 8.86 -4.30 2.13
C PRO A 98 9.98 -3.85 3.08
N ASP A 99 10.20 -2.55 3.23
CA ASP A 99 11.21 -1.93 4.11
C ASP A 99 10.61 -1.27 5.34
N GLY A 100 9.34 -1.56 5.64
CA GLY A 100 8.60 -0.99 6.77
C GLY A 100 8.07 0.43 6.53
N ARG A 101 8.42 1.09 5.42
CA ARG A 101 7.89 2.42 5.06
C ARG A 101 6.49 2.32 4.46
N THR A 102 5.80 3.45 4.34
CA THR A 102 4.58 3.52 3.52
C THR A 102 4.97 3.59 2.05
N TRP A 103 4.26 2.87 1.19
CA TRP A 103 4.43 2.92 -0.26
C TRP A 103 3.11 3.31 -0.92
N LEU A 104 3.19 4.00 -2.05
CA LEU A 104 2.06 4.36 -2.88
C LEU A 104 2.10 3.57 -4.17
N SER A 105 0.96 2.99 -4.54
CA SER A 105 0.64 2.68 -5.94
C SER A 105 -0.20 3.83 -6.47
N TYR A 106 0.10 4.34 -7.66
CA TYR A 106 -0.48 5.58 -8.16
C TYR A 106 -0.53 5.63 -9.69
N ARG A 107 -1.39 6.51 -10.22
CA ARG A 107 -1.43 6.88 -11.64
C ARG A 107 -0.21 7.74 -11.96
N GLY A 108 0.67 7.24 -12.83
CA GLY A 108 1.84 7.97 -13.31
C GLY A 108 1.48 9.21 -14.13
N GLU A 109 2.23 10.30 -13.94
CA GLU A 109 2.08 11.57 -14.67
C GLU A 109 3.40 12.11 -15.22
N ASN A 110 4.52 11.47 -14.88
CA ASN A 110 5.84 12.03 -15.14
C ASN A 110 6.17 12.02 -16.64
N PRO A 111 6.36 13.21 -17.27
CA PRO A 111 6.64 13.30 -18.70
C PRO A 111 7.99 12.70 -19.12
N GLN A 112 8.91 12.49 -18.17
CA GLN A 112 10.18 11.80 -18.43
C GLN A 112 9.98 10.31 -18.76
N TYR A 113 8.86 9.71 -18.33
CA TYR A 113 8.48 8.32 -18.63
C TYR A 113 7.11 8.28 -19.31
N PRO A 114 7.01 8.74 -20.57
CA PRO A 114 5.73 8.93 -21.25
C PRO A 114 4.92 7.63 -21.38
N SER A 115 5.60 6.48 -21.45
CA SER A 115 4.95 5.15 -21.47
C SER A 115 4.23 4.77 -20.18
N THR A 116 4.50 5.47 -19.08
CA THR A 116 3.87 5.22 -17.77
C THR A 116 2.78 6.23 -17.43
N ILE A 117 2.58 7.26 -18.26
CA ILE A 117 1.52 8.25 -18.04
C ILE A 117 0.16 7.56 -18.10
N GLY A 118 -0.65 7.74 -17.06
CA GLY A 118 -1.93 7.06 -16.89
C GLY A 118 -1.83 5.59 -16.46
N GLY A 119 -0.62 5.03 -16.42
CA GLY A 119 -0.34 3.67 -15.97
C GLY A 119 -0.05 3.58 -14.46
N PRO A 120 0.08 2.35 -13.95
CA PRO A 120 0.43 2.11 -12.55
C PRO A 120 1.93 2.32 -12.30
N ASN A 121 2.24 3.14 -11.31
CA ASN A 121 3.58 3.38 -10.80
C ASN A 121 3.62 3.08 -9.29
N VAL A 122 4.82 2.92 -8.74
CA VAL A 122 5.00 2.62 -7.32
C VAL A 122 6.19 3.35 -6.73
N ASP A 123 6.02 3.95 -5.56
CA ASP A 123 7.07 4.72 -4.87
C ASP A 123 6.92 4.66 -3.34
N PRO A 124 8.03 4.62 -2.57
CA PRO A 124 7.96 4.81 -1.13
C PRO A 124 7.59 6.26 -0.79
N VAL A 125 7.00 6.47 0.37
CA VAL A 125 6.76 7.78 0.97
C VAL A 125 7.44 7.83 2.33
N ASP A 126 8.16 8.92 2.55
CA ASP A 126 8.84 9.17 3.80
C ASP A 126 7.91 9.97 4.72
N ILE A 127 7.77 9.49 5.96
CA ILE A 127 6.94 10.12 6.99
C ILE A 127 7.87 10.48 8.14
N ASP A 128 7.91 11.77 8.49
CA ASP A 128 8.68 12.28 9.61
C ASP A 128 7.77 13.08 10.55
N ALA A 129 7.93 12.87 11.86
CA ALA A 129 7.08 13.46 12.90
C ALA A 129 5.55 13.41 12.58
N GLY A 130 5.10 12.31 11.96
CA GLY A 130 3.70 12.11 11.58
C GLY A 130 3.21 12.97 10.39
N ARG A 131 4.11 13.45 9.54
CA ARG A 131 3.81 14.16 8.30
C ARG A 131 4.48 13.52 7.11
N VAL A 132 3.78 13.49 5.99
CA VAL A 132 4.34 13.06 4.71
C VAL A 132 5.33 14.12 4.22
N LEU A 133 6.54 13.69 3.86
CA LEU A 133 7.54 14.57 3.28
C LEU A 133 7.29 14.74 1.77
N PRO A 134 7.35 15.97 1.24
CA PRO A 134 7.32 16.20 -0.21
C PRO A 134 8.48 15.48 -0.89
N ARG A 135 8.22 14.80 -2.01
CA ARG A 135 9.28 14.14 -2.79
C ARG A 135 8.91 13.99 -4.27
N GLY A 136 9.94 13.87 -5.10
CA GLY A 136 9.78 13.52 -6.51
C GLY A 136 9.47 12.03 -6.72
N ASN A 137 8.97 11.71 -7.91
CA ASN A 137 8.89 10.33 -8.39
C ASN A 137 10.29 9.73 -8.50
N THR A 138 10.42 8.44 -8.23
CA THR A 138 11.66 7.73 -8.53
C THR A 138 11.84 7.59 -10.05
N LEU A 139 13.06 7.83 -10.55
CA LEU A 139 13.40 7.84 -11.97
C LEU A 139 14.28 6.64 -12.37
N GLY A 140 14.02 5.46 -11.79
CA GLY A 140 14.82 4.26 -12.06
C GLY A 140 14.69 3.18 -11.00
N PRO A 141 15.54 2.15 -11.06
CA PRO A 141 15.57 1.11 -10.05
C PRO A 141 15.86 1.69 -8.66
N ILE A 142 15.10 1.25 -7.66
CA ILE A 142 15.37 1.50 -6.25
C ILE A 142 15.70 0.19 -5.54
N THR A 143 16.67 0.26 -4.65
CA THR A 143 17.03 -0.84 -3.75
C THR A 143 16.71 -0.42 -2.33
N PHE A 144 16.08 -1.32 -1.57
CA PHE A 144 15.70 -1.10 -0.19
C PHE A 144 15.94 -2.37 0.62
N PRO A 145 16.29 -2.25 1.92
CA PRO A 145 16.45 -3.41 2.77
C PRO A 145 15.08 -4.04 3.01
N TYR A 146 14.93 -5.31 2.68
CA TYR A 146 13.72 -6.05 3.04
C TYR A 146 13.68 -6.25 4.56
N GLN A 147 12.75 -5.58 5.23
CA GLN A 147 12.46 -5.77 6.64
C GLN A 147 11.49 -6.94 6.75
N VAL A 148 11.99 -8.12 7.11
CA VAL A 148 11.16 -9.26 7.49
C VAL A 148 10.41 -8.87 8.77
N THR A 149 9.20 -8.33 8.62
CA THR A 149 8.27 -8.15 9.74
C THR A 149 7.19 -9.21 9.58
N GLU A 150 7.46 -10.42 10.06
CA GLU A 150 6.41 -11.43 10.09
C GLU A 150 5.33 -10.98 11.08
N ARG A 151 4.21 -10.44 10.57
CA ARG A 151 3.03 -10.07 11.36
C ARG A 151 2.18 -11.30 11.71
N PHE A 152 2.78 -12.31 12.35
CA PHE A 152 2.03 -13.41 12.99
C PHE A 152 1.57 -13.06 14.42
N SER A 153 1.71 -11.81 14.86
CA SER A 153 1.59 -11.35 16.26
C SER A 153 0.18 -11.37 16.88
N THR A 154 -0.78 -12.13 16.36
CA THR A 154 -2.03 -12.43 17.09
C THR A 154 -2.15 -13.90 17.51
N HIS A 155 -1.14 -14.73 17.28
CA HIS A 155 -1.03 -16.02 17.97
C HIS A 155 0.18 -15.98 18.90
N THR A 156 -0.09 -16.18 20.19
CA THR A 156 0.91 -16.21 21.26
C THR A 156 2.01 -17.23 20.96
N ASP A 157 3.23 -16.74 20.83
CA ASP A 157 4.48 -17.46 20.56
C ASP A 157 5.00 -18.28 21.75
N SER A 158 4.12 -19.01 22.45
CA SER A 158 4.49 -19.80 23.62
C SER A 158 5.05 -21.19 23.30
N ALA A 159 5.23 -21.54 22.02
CA ALA A 159 5.47 -22.92 21.59
C ALA A 159 6.47 -23.11 20.42
N TRP A 160 7.29 -22.12 20.06
CA TRP A 160 8.21 -22.26 18.91
C TRP A 160 9.70 -22.09 19.27
N VAL A 161 10.49 -23.10 18.90
CA VAL A 161 11.95 -23.02 18.73
C VAL A 161 12.22 -22.71 17.25
N ARG A 162 13.02 -21.68 16.96
CA ARG A 162 13.38 -21.31 15.57
C ARG A 162 14.29 -22.38 14.97
N ASN A 163 13.91 -22.93 13.81
CA ASN A 163 14.80 -23.75 12.98
C ASN A 163 14.57 -23.48 11.48
N GLY A 164 15.55 -22.85 10.83
CA GLY A 164 16.05 -23.24 9.50
C GLY A 164 15.11 -23.36 8.30
N GLY A 165 13.97 -22.67 8.24
CA GLY A 165 13.16 -22.58 7.01
C GLY A 165 12.13 -23.71 6.83
N THR A 166 11.03 -23.66 7.58
CA THR A 166 9.92 -24.62 7.48
C THR A 166 8.67 -23.95 6.91
N TRP A 167 7.99 -24.58 5.94
CA TRP A 167 6.68 -24.15 5.42
C TRP A 167 5.58 -25.05 5.98
N SER A 168 4.42 -24.48 6.30
CA SER A 168 3.29 -25.21 6.89
C SER A 168 1.96 -24.77 6.26
N ALA A 169 0.97 -25.67 6.17
CA ALA A 169 -0.42 -25.36 5.83
C ALA A 169 -1.37 -25.74 6.99
N ALA A 170 -2.27 -24.83 7.39
CA ALA A 170 -3.17 -25.01 8.53
C ALA A 170 -4.63 -25.20 8.10
N SER A 171 -5.33 -26.10 8.80
CA SER A 171 -6.78 -26.03 8.95
C SER A 171 -7.12 -26.08 10.45
N GLY A 172 -8.01 -25.20 10.89
CA GLY A 172 -8.65 -25.30 12.22
C GLY A 172 -7.72 -25.35 13.44
N ARG A 173 -6.53 -24.72 13.40
CA ARG A 173 -5.51 -24.69 14.48
C ARG A 173 -4.73 -26.00 14.69
N HIS A 174 -4.86 -26.99 13.80
CA HIS A 174 -4.05 -28.21 13.82
C HIS A 174 -3.07 -28.19 12.65
N TRP A 175 -1.78 -28.37 12.97
CA TRP A 175 -0.70 -28.46 11.98
C TRP A 175 -0.24 -29.91 11.83
N THR A 176 -0.22 -30.40 10.60
CA THR A 176 0.39 -31.69 10.26
C THR A 176 1.52 -31.44 9.28
N GLN A 177 2.77 -31.74 9.68
CA GLN A 177 3.91 -31.68 8.78
C GLN A 177 3.76 -32.75 7.70
N LEU A 178 3.78 -32.34 6.43
CA LEU A 178 3.68 -33.26 5.29
C LEU A 178 5.04 -33.84 4.88
N ALA A 179 6.11 -33.02 4.88
CA ALA A 179 7.48 -33.40 4.56
C ALA A 179 8.47 -32.32 5.02
N THR A 180 9.77 -32.65 5.09
CA THR A 180 10.86 -31.70 5.34
C THR A 180 12.11 -32.10 4.54
N ALA A 181 12.90 -31.10 4.12
CA ALA A 181 14.19 -31.28 3.45
C ALA A 181 15.16 -30.20 3.94
N PRO A 182 16.37 -30.54 4.38
CA PRO A 182 17.35 -29.56 4.83
C PRO A 182 17.94 -28.78 3.65
N VAL A 183 18.09 -27.46 3.80
CA VAL A 183 18.82 -26.61 2.86
C VAL A 183 19.75 -25.66 3.61
N THR A 184 20.99 -25.57 3.18
CA THR A 184 21.95 -24.60 3.74
C THR A 184 21.71 -23.23 3.12
N VAL A 185 21.54 -22.21 3.95
CA VAL A 185 21.40 -20.81 3.54
C VAL A 185 22.57 -19.98 4.03
N VAL A 186 22.99 -19.00 3.23
CA VAL A 186 24.09 -18.08 3.50
C VAL A 186 23.48 -16.72 3.88
N PRO A 187 23.85 -16.15 5.05
CA PRO A 187 23.40 -14.82 5.45
C PRO A 187 23.71 -13.76 4.38
N GLY A 188 22.75 -12.87 4.13
CA GLY A 188 22.88 -11.80 3.13
C GLY A 188 22.69 -12.24 1.67
N THR A 189 22.43 -13.52 1.41
CA THR A 189 22.15 -14.02 0.05
C THR A 189 20.65 -14.07 -0.21
N ALA A 190 20.22 -13.52 -1.35
CA ALA A 190 18.83 -13.62 -1.79
C ALA A 190 18.54 -15.02 -2.36
N TYR A 191 17.37 -15.58 -2.01
CA TYR A 191 16.92 -16.89 -2.46
C TYR A 191 15.53 -16.79 -3.10
N HIS A 192 15.32 -17.54 -4.17
CA HIS A 192 13.99 -17.68 -4.78
C HIS A 192 13.28 -18.89 -4.19
N LEU A 193 12.05 -18.69 -3.74
CA LEU A 193 11.15 -19.77 -3.33
C LEU A 193 10.05 -19.94 -4.37
N LYS A 194 9.76 -21.19 -4.74
CA LYS A 194 8.57 -21.54 -5.52
C LYS A 194 7.82 -22.66 -4.84
N VAL A 195 6.51 -22.48 -4.72
CA VAL A 195 5.58 -23.53 -4.31
C VAL A 195 4.69 -23.85 -5.50
N VAL A 196 4.61 -25.12 -5.89
CA VAL A 196 3.73 -25.61 -6.96
C VAL A 196 2.76 -26.60 -6.37
N ALA A 197 1.48 -26.29 -6.43
CA ALA A 197 0.39 -27.23 -6.14
C ALA A 197 -0.21 -27.74 -7.46
N SER A 198 -0.26 -29.06 -7.64
CA SER A 198 -0.88 -29.69 -8.82
C SER A 198 -1.63 -30.96 -8.38
N GLY A 199 -2.97 -30.88 -8.34
CA GLY A 199 -3.79 -31.92 -7.75
C GLY A 199 -3.46 -32.14 -6.27
N SER A 200 -3.15 -33.37 -5.89
CA SER A 200 -2.72 -33.75 -4.54
C SER A 200 -1.22 -33.52 -4.26
N LEU A 201 -0.48 -32.98 -5.22
CA LEU A 201 0.97 -32.82 -5.11
C LEU A 201 1.35 -31.38 -4.74
N ILE A 202 2.18 -31.24 -3.71
CA ILE A 202 2.87 -30.00 -3.37
C ILE A 202 4.37 -30.19 -3.63
N ARG A 203 4.97 -29.28 -4.37
CA ARG A 203 6.43 -29.20 -4.59
C ARG A 203 6.93 -27.85 -4.11
N VAL A 204 8.07 -27.85 -3.43
CA VAL A 204 8.75 -26.65 -2.95
C VAL A 204 10.15 -26.63 -3.55
N TYR A 205 10.55 -25.47 -4.09
CA TYR A 205 11.86 -25.25 -4.71
C TYR A 205 12.54 -24.08 -4.01
N VAL A 206 13.84 -24.19 -3.79
CA VAL A 206 14.70 -23.13 -3.25
C VAL A 206 15.86 -22.95 -4.24
N THR A 207 16.08 -21.70 -4.67
CA THR A 207 17.10 -21.26 -5.66
C THR A 207 16.85 -21.72 -7.09
N ASP A 208 16.97 -23.02 -7.37
CA ASP A 208 16.76 -23.59 -8.69
C ASP A 208 15.28 -23.89 -8.90
N MET A 209 14.66 -23.08 -9.75
CA MET A 209 13.24 -23.14 -10.09
C MET A 209 12.90 -24.31 -11.04
N THR A 210 13.90 -25.11 -11.43
CA THR A 210 13.82 -26.15 -12.47
C THR A 210 14.21 -27.56 -12.01
N THR A 211 15.09 -27.75 -11.01
CA THR A 211 15.48 -29.08 -10.53
C THR A 211 14.79 -29.51 -9.23
N ARG A 212 14.57 -30.82 -9.08
CA ARG A 212 13.89 -31.43 -7.93
C ARG A 212 14.93 -31.73 -6.85
N SER A 213 14.75 -31.21 -5.63
CA SER A 213 15.50 -31.65 -4.43
C SER A 213 14.88 -32.89 -3.81
#